data_AF-A0A7J5Y521-F1
#
_entry.id   AF-A0A7J5Y521-F1
#
_cell.length_a   1.000
_cell.length_b   1.000
_cell.length_c   1.000
_cell.angle_alpha   90.00
_cell.angle_beta   90.00
_cell.angle_gamma   90.00
#
_symmetry.space_group_name_H-M   'P 1'
#
loop_
_entity.id
_entity.type
_entity.pdbx_description
1 polymer ?
#
loop_
_entity_poly.entity_id
_entity_poly.type
_entity_poly.pdbx_seq_one_letter_code
_entity_poly.pdbx_strand_id
1 'polypeptide(L)'
;RSTKCTPYFAQFGRHPRVPEQQLEAKAATIADLHSKIYQNIQIAQQRQKISYEKLKGKNVKSFLINVGDEVLRANKRKEGRKGGKLECNWFGPYVVSSITNK
;
A
#
# COMPACT_ATOMS: atom_id res chain seq x y z
N ARG A 1 10.77 -3.97 37.51
CA ARG A 1 12.11 -4.55 37.81
C ARG A 1 12.23 -5.86 37.02
N SER A 2 12.97 -5.90 35.91
CA SER A 2 13.18 -7.14 35.15
C SER A 2 14.35 -7.91 35.76
N THR A 3 14.21 -9.23 35.91
CA THR A 3 15.19 -10.09 36.60
C THR A 3 16.50 -10.30 35.84
N LYS A 4 16.68 -9.71 34.65
CA LYS A 4 17.85 -9.87 33.75
C LYS A 4 18.23 -11.33 33.42
N CYS A 5 17.45 -12.32 33.84
CA CYS A 5 17.66 -13.73 33.58
C CYS A 5 16.47 -14.33 32.83
N THR A 6 16.72 -15.34 32.00
CA THR A 6 15.64 -16.04 31.28
C THR A 6 14.85 -16.92 32.26
N PRO A 7 13.54 -17.15 32.03
CA PRO A 7 12.74 -18.02 32.88
C PRO A 7 13.35 -19.42 33.07
N TYR A 8 13.97 -19.96 32.01
CA TYR A 8 14.68 -21.23 32.07
C TYR A 8 15.90 -21.18 33.00
N PHE A 9 16.72 -20.13 32.89
CA PHE A 9 17.88 -19.98 33.76
C PHE A 9 17.48 -19.78 35.23
N ALA A 10 16.40 -19.04 35.49
CA ALA A 10 15.87 -18.85 36.84
C ALA A 10 15.38 -20.17 37.48
N GLN A 11 14.82 -21.08 36.69
CA GLN A 11 14.29 -22.35 37.17
C GLN A 11 15.38 -23.44 37.31
N PHE A 12 16.34 -23.49 36.39
CA PHE A 12 17.28 -24.61 36.28
C PHE A 12 18.74 -24.26 36.59
N GLY A 13 19.05 -22.98 36.81
CA GLY A 13 20.40 -22.49 37.12
C GLY A 13 21.43 -22.67 36.00
N ARG A 14 20.97 -23.00 34.78
CA ARG A 14 21.82 -23.28 33.62
C ARG A 14 21.13 -22.85 32.33
N HIS A 15 21.90 -22.55 31.30
CA HIS A 15 21.36 -22.33 29.97
C HIS A 15 21.01 -23.67 29.29
N PRO A 16 19.96 -23.71 28.46
CA PRO A 16 19.62 -24.90 27.69
C PRO A 16 20.80 -25.24 26.76
N ARG A 17 21.28 -26.48 26.80
CA ARG A 17 22.24 -26.97 25.80
C ARG A 17 21.43 -27.54 24.64
N VAL A 18 21.32 -26.76 23.58
CA VAL A 18 20.72 -27.23 22.33
C VAL A 18 21.84 -27.82 21.48
N PRO A 19 21.69 -29.05 20.94
CA PRO A 19 22.63 -29.61 19.98
C PRO A 19 22.88 -28.65 18.81
N GLU A 20 24.12 -28.48 18.41
CA GLU A 20 24.55 -27.59 17.31
C GLU A 20 23.80 -27.92 16.00
N GLN A 21 23.65 -29.21 15.71
CA GLN A 21 22.88 -29.72 14.57
C GLN A 21 21.41 -29.23 14.55
N GLN A 22 20.77 -29.07 15.72
CA GLN A 22 19.40 -28.55 15.80
C GLN A 22 19.34 -27.04 15.58
N LEU A 23 20.40 -26.30 15.92
CA LEU A 23 20.50 -24.87 15.64
C LEU A 23 20.71 -24.62 14.14
N GLU A 24 21.60 -25.39 13.52
CA GLU A 24 21.86 -25.32 12.08
C GLU A 24 20.63 -25.68 11.25
N ALA A 25 19.93 -26.76 11.62
CA ALA A 25 18.69 -27.15 10.96
C ALA A 25 17.61 -26.05 11.05
N LYS A 26 17.48 -25.37 12.20
CA LYS A 26 16.56 -24.24 12.38
C LYS A 26 17.01 -22.99 11.61
N ALA A 27 18.30 -22.73 11.55
CA ALA A 27 18.83 -21.60 10.78
C ALA A 27 18.57 -21.80 9.27
N ALA A 28 18.76 -23.03 8.77
CA ALA A 28 18.49 -23.38 7.39
C ALA A 28 17.00 -23.23 7.03
N THR A 29 16.09 -23.67 7.89
CA THR A 29 14.64 -23.50 7.65
C THR A 29 14.21 -22.03 7.67
N ILE A 30 14.79 -21.22 8.56
CA ILE A 30 14.54 -19.77 8.62
C ILE A 30 15.07 -19.09 7.34
N ALA A 31 16.25 -19.46 6.87
CA ALA A 31 16.84 -18.91 5.65
C ALA A 31 15.97 -19.21 4.42
N ASP A 32 15.49 -20.45 4.28
CA ASP A 32 14.58 -20.85 3.21
C ASP A 32 13.26 -20.07 3.27
N LEU A 33 12.67 -19.95 4.46
CA LEU A 33 11.45 -19.16 4.68
C LEU A 33 11.64 -17.68 4.31
N HIS A 34 12.75 -17.07 4.70
CA HIS A 34 13.08 -15.69 4.33
C HIS A 34 13.19 -15.52 2.82
N SER A 35 13.85 -16.47 2.12
CA SER A 35 13.98 -16.42 0.66
C SER A 35 12.61 -16.38 -0.03
N LYS A 36 11.68 -17.22 0.45
CA LYS A 36 10.32 -17.31 -0.08
C LYS A 36 9.48 -16.05 0.21
N ILE A 37 9.65 -15.47 1.40
CA ILE A 37 9.00 -14.20 1.76
C ILE A 37 9.48 -13.09 0.81
N TYR A 38 10.78 -12.95 0.58
CA TYR A 38 11.30 -11.92 -0.30
C TYR A 38 10.81 -12.08 -1.74
N GLN A 39 10.79 -13.31 -2.27
CA GLN A 39 10.23 -13.58 -3.59
C GLN A 39 8.75 -13.17 -3.69
N ASN A 40 7.95 -13.49 -2.67
CA ASN A 40 6.53 -13.11 -2.64
C ASN A 40 6.34 -11.59 -2.59
N ILE A 41 7.15 -10.89 -1.80
CA ILE A 41 7.13 -9.42 -1.74
C ILE A 41 7.44 -8.82 -3.11
N GLN A 42 8.48 -9.31 -3.79
CA GLN A 42 8.86 -8.85 -5.13
C GLN A 42 7.74 -9.07 -6.15
N ILE A 43 7.15 -10.27 -6.16
CA ILE A 43 6.03 -10.59 -7.06
C ILE A 43 4.82 -9.69 -6.77
N ALA A 44 4.49 -9.46 -5.50
CA ALA A 44 3.38 -8.60 -5.11
C ALA A 44 3.59 -7.15 -5.55
N GLN A 45 4.79 -6.60 -5.34
CA GLN A 45 5.16 -5.26 -5.77
C GLN A 45 5.11 -5.12 -7.29
N GLN A 46 5.60 -6.11 -8.04
CA GLN A 46 5.54 -6.11 -9.50
C GLN A 46 4.09 -6.14 -10.01
N ARG A 47 3.24 -6.98 -9.43
CA ARG A 47 1.79 -7.03 -9.75
C ARG A 47 1.11 -5.70 -9.47
N GLN A 48 1.44 -5.06 -8.36
CA GLN A 48 0.91 -3.74 -8.00
C GLN A 48 1.31 -2.67 -9.02
N LYS A 49 2.60 -2.64 -9.41
CA LYS A 49 3.10 -1.71 -10.44
C LYS A 49 2.38 -1.88 -11.78
N ILE A 50 2.28 -3.12 -12.26
CA ILE A 50 1.58 -3.45 -13.52
C ILE A 50 0.11 -3.05 -13.45
N SER A 51 -0.57 -3.32 -12.34
CA SER A 51 -1.98 -2.95 -12.15
C SER A 51 -2.16 -1.43 -12.20
N TYR A 52 -1.31 -0.68 -11.50
CA TYR A 52 -1.36 0.78 -11.48
C TYR A 52 -1.11 1.39 -12.86
N GLU A 53 -0.10 0.90 -13.60
CA GLU A 53 0.18 1.32 -14.98
C GLU A 53 -0.99 1.00 -15.92
N LYS A 54 -1.59 -0.19 -15.81
CA LYS A 54 -2.78 -0.56 -16.59
C LYS A 54 -3.98 0.35 -16.27
N LEU A 55 -4.17 0.73 -15.01
CA LEU A 55 -5.25 1.64 -14.61
C LEU A 55 -5.01 3.07 -15.11
N LYS A 56 -3.76 3.55 -15.12
CA LYS A 56 -3.39 4.84 -15.72
C LYS A 56 -3.77 4.89 -17.20
N GLY A 57 -3.53 3.80 -17.94
CA GLY A 57 -3.81 3.73 -19.38
C GLY A 57 -5.28 3.48 -19.74
N LYS A 58 -6.08 2.85 -18.88
CA LYS A 58 -7.39 2.32 -19.30
C LYS A 58 -8.59 3.27 -19.21
N ASN A 59 -8.57 4.35 -18.43
CA ASN A 59 -9.80 5.14 -18.23
C ASN A 59 -9.60 6.62 -17.87
N VAL A 60 -8.38 7.15 -17.95
CA VAL A 60 -8.20 8.60 -17.87
C VAL A 60 -8.19 9.13 -19.29
N LYS A 61 -9.33 9.64 -19.77
CA LYS A 61 -9.29 10.60 -20.88
C LYS A 61 -8.45 11.78 -20.39
N SER A 62 -7.16 11.75 -20.67
CA SER A 62 -6.24 12.84 -20.35
C SER A 62 -6.57 13.96 -21.32
N PHE A 63 -7.40 14.90 -20.88
CA PHE A 63 -7.56 16.17 -21.56
C PHE A 63 -6.41 17.07 -21.14
N LEU A 64 -5.75 17.68 -22.12
CA LEU A 64 -4.80 18.74 -21.85
C LEU A 64 -5.62 19.99 -21.53
N ILE A 65 -5.64 20.40 -20.26
CA ILE A 65 -6.36 21.59 -19.81
C ILE A 65 -5.40 22.77 -19.91
N ASN A 66 -5.82 23.82 -20.59
CA ASN A 66 -5.10 25.08 -20.70
C ASN A 66 -5.83 26.20 -19.93
N VAL A 67 -5.09 27.27 -19.63
CA VAL A 67 -5.68 28.51 -19.11
C VAL A 67 -6.57 29.12 -20.18
N GLY A 68 -7.80 29.50 -19.82
CA GLY A 68 -8.81 30.00 -20.74
C GLY A 68 -9.83 28.95 -21.22
N ASP A 69 -9.60 27.66 -20.95
CA ASP A 69 -10.55 26.61 -21.34
C ASP A 69 -11.85 26.71 -20.52
N GLU A 70 -12.99 26.49 -21.20
CA GLU A 70 -14.28 26.30 -20.55
C GLU A 70 -14.41 24.88 -20.00
N VAL A 71 -14.59 24.78 -18.69
CA VAL A 71 -14.65 23.52 -17.96
C VAL A 71 -15.89 23.44 -17.09
N LEU A 72 -16.34 22.21 -16.88
CA LEU A 72 -17.41 21.90 -15.93
C LEU A 72 -16.80 21.35 -14.64
N ARG A 73 -17.29 21.85 -13.51
CA ARG A 73 -16.87 21.38 -12.18
C ARG A 73 -17.77 20.23 -11.73
N ALA A 74 -17.17 19.08 -11.44
CA ALA A 74 -17.90 17.92 -10.92
C ALA A 74 -18.51 18.19 -9.53
N ASN A 75 -19.77 17.80 -9.34
CA ASN A 75 -20.43 17.83 -8.04
C ASN A 75 -20.01 16.62 -7.17
N LYS A 76 -18.82 16.67 -6.58
CA LYS A 76 -18.27 15.59 -5.74
C LYS A 76 -19.06 15.30 -4.46
N ARG A 77 -19.90 16.24 -4.01
CA ARG A 77 -20.78 16.02 -2.84
C ARG A 77 -21.82 14.93 -3.09
N LYS A 78 -22.20 14.70 -4.36
CA LYS A 78 -23.19 13.69 -4.75
C LYS A 78 -22.66 12.25 -4.69
N GLU A 79 -21.34 12.05 -4.72
CA GLU A 79 -20.73 10.71 -4.81
C GLU A 79 -20.95 9.86 -3.55
N GLY A 80 -20.94 10.48 -2.36
CA GLY A 80 -21.06 9.78 -1.07
C GLY A 80 -22.36 9.97 -0.29
N ARG A 81 -23.25 10.87 -0.72
CA ARG A 81 -24.49 11.21 0.02
C ARG A 81 -25.66 10.35 -0.42
N LYS A 82 -26.52 9.92 0.51
CA LYS A 82 -27.84 9.35 0.18
C LYS A 82 -28.80 10.50 -0.18
N GLY A 83 -29.35 10.48 -1.39
CA GLY A 83 -30.22 11.54 -1.94
C GLY A 83 -29.55 12.35 -3.06
N GLY A 84 -30.25 13.34 -3.64
CA GLY A 84 -29.68 14.20 -4.69
C GLY A 84 -29.58 13.57 -6.09
N LYS A 85 -30.28 12.45 -6.35
CA LYS A 85 -30.26 11.77 -7.67
C LYS A 85 -30.65 12.70 -8.82
N LEU A 86 -31.61 13.60 -8.57
CA LEU A 86 -32.12 14.60 -9.53
C LEU A 86 -31.24 15.86 -9.65
N GLU A 87 -30.28 16.08 -8.73
CA GLU A 87 -29.37 17.22 -8.82
C GLU A 87 -28.38 17.05 -9.97
N CYS A 88 -27.94 18.15 -10.58
CA CYS A 88 -26.98 18.09 -11.67
C CYS A 88 -25.61 17.55 -11.20
N ASN A 89 -24.98 16.73 -12.05
CA ASN A 89 -23.66 16.15 -11.78
C ASN A 89 -22.53 17.16 -12.02
N TRP A 90 -22.79 18.22 -12.79
CA TRP A 90 -21.80 19.16 -13.29
C TRP A 90 -22.30 20.59 -13.10
N PHE A 91 -21.43 21.48 -12.64
CA PHE A 91 -21.69 22.91 -12.55
C PHE A 91 -20.85 23.66 -13.57
N GLY A 92 -21.38 24.75 -14.11
CA GLY A 92 -20.64 25.61 -15.03
C GLY A 92 -21.53 26.19 -16.13
N PRO A 93 -20.92 26.87 -17.11
CA PRO A 93 -19.49 26.85 -17.46
C PRO A 93 -18.58 27.65 -16.50
N TYR A 94 -17.33 27.21 -16.35
CA TYR A 94 -16.27 27.95 -15.66
C TYR A 94 -15.06 28.11 -16.59
N VAL A 95 -14.26 29.14 -16.39
CA VAL A 95 -13.02 29.36 -17.15
C VAL A 95 -11.81 29.09 -16.27
N VAL A 96 -10.83 28.36 -16.78
CA VAL A 96 -9.57 28.07 -16.07
C VAL A 96 -8.71 29.33 -16.00
N SER A 97 -8.45 29.85 -14.80
CA SER A 97 -7.63 31.06 -14.61
C SER A 97 -6.14 30.79 -14.48
N SER A 98 -5.75 29.71 -13.79
CA SER A 98 -4.35 29.29 -13.61
C SER A 98 -4.29 27.81 -13.28
N ILE A 99 -3.18 27.16 -13.63
CA ILE A 99 -2.93 25.73 -13.40
C ILE A 99 -1.71 25.60 -12.51
N THR A 100 -1.86 24.89 -11.38
CA THR A 100 -0.76 24.59 -10.45
C THR A 100 -0.48 23.09 -10.48
N ASN A 101 0.79 22.71 -10.68
CA ASN A 101 1.20 21.32 -10.53
C ASN A 101 1.16 20.92 -9.04
N LYS A 102 0.53 19.79 -8.75
CA LYS A 102 0.43 19.21 -7.41
C LYS A 102 1.60 18.29 -7.11
#